data_AF-A0A1R1LYC3-F1
#
_entry.id   AF-A0A1R1LYC3-F1
#
_cell.length_a   1.000
_cell.length_b   1.000
_cell.length_c   1.000
_cell.angle_alpha   90.00
_cell.angle_beta   90.00
_cell.angle_gamma   90.00
#
_symmetry.space_group_name_H-M   'P 1'
#
loop_
_entity.id
_entity.type
_entity.pdbx_description
1 polymer ?
#
loop_
_entity_poly.entity_id
_entity_poly.type
_entity_poly.pdbx_seq_one_letter_code
_entity_poly.pdbx_strand_id
1 'polypeptide(L)'
;MPSPVCAAGYESLEDVMQAYGNALRVAVLSEVSKTGPITAGNLASALNVKPVTIKKHLYALVAQNLVIADPPANEERAGIRVRYTANRAEMWRRYRSLGRALGFEDRLD
;
A
#
# COMPACT_ATOMS: atom_id res chain seq x y z
N MET A 1 10.26 16.99 30.70
CA MET A 1 10.24 15.91 29.68
C MET A 1 9.07 14.99 30.01
N PRO A 2 8.10 14.76 29.13
CA PRO A 2 7.15 13.67 29.31
C PRO A 2 7.72 12.35 28.72
N SER A 3 7.38 11.26 29.41
CA SER A 3 7.88 9.88 29.26
C SER A 3 7.50 9.17 27.95
N PRO A 4 8.23 8.13 27.52
CA PRO A 4 7.86 7.30 26.38
C PRO A 4 6.75 6.33 26.82
N VAL A 5 5.50 6.76 26.66
CA VAL A 5 4.38 5.82 26.66
C VAL A 5 4.58 4.91 25.46
N CYS A 6 4.72 3.60 25.71
CA CYS A 6 4.57 2.55 24.71
C CYS A 6 3.17 2.68 24.09
N ALA A 7 3.03 3.47 23.03
CA ALA A 7 1.81 3.56 22.26
C ALA A 7 1.76 2.37 21.29
N ALA A 8 0.81 1.48 21.53
CA ALA A 8 0.37 0.51 20.53
C ALA A 8 0.10 1.26 19.20
N GLY A 9 0.81 0.84 18.14
CA GLY A 9 0.64 1.22 16.73
C GLY A 9 -0.08 2.54 16.45
N TYR A 10 0.65 3.67 16.54
CA TYR A 10 0.19 4.86 15.82
C TYR A 10 0.59 4.67 14.34
N GLU A 11 -0.36 4.19 13.56
CA GLU A 11 -0.41 4.57 12.15
C GLU A 11 -0.79 6.05 12.17
N SER A 12 0.19 6.94 12.02
CA SER A 12 -0.10 8.38 12.07
C SER A 12 -1.04 8.73 10.90
N LEU A 13 -1.89 9.74 11.07
CA LEU A 13 -2.67 10.25 9.95
C LEU A 13 -1.75 10.68 8.80
N GLU A 14 -0.54 11.14 9.14
CA GLU A 14 0.53 11.44 8.19
C GLU A 14 0.93 10.23 7.34
N ASP A 15 1.05 9.03 7.91
CA ASP A 15 1.33 7.80 7.16
C ASP A 15 0.21 7.43 6.19
N VAL A 16 -1.04 7.64 6.61
CA VAL A 16 -2.23 7.42 5.78
C VAL A 16 -2.26 8.41 4.62
N MET A 17 -1.99 9.69 4.89
CA MET A 17 -1.88 10.74 3.88
C MET A 17 -0.70 10.50 2.94
N GLN A 18 0.44 10.02 3.44
CA GLN A 18 1.59 9.65 2.64
C GLN A 18 1.24 8.52 1.67
N ALA A 19 0.46 7.52 2.13
CA ALA A 19 0.06 6.39 1.31
C ALA A 19 -0.91 6.79 0.19
N TYR A 20 -1.99 7.51 0.55
CA TYR A 20 -3.10 7.82 -0.36
C TYR A 20 -2.97 9.17 -1.07
N GLY A 21 -2.11 10.07 -0.61
CA GLY A 21 -1.90 11.40 -1.20
C GLY A 21 -1.11 11.39 -2.52
N ASN A 22 -0.70 10.22 -3.01
CA ASN A 22 -0.01 10.08 -4.29
C ASN A 22 -0.91 9.34 -5.29
N ALA A 23 -1.29 10.03 -6.38
CA ALA A 23 -2.18 9.48 -7.41
C ALA A 23 -1.69 8.16 -8.01
N LEU A 24 -0.37 8.03 -8.24
CA LEU A 24 0.20 6.79 -8.78
C LEU A 24 0.16 5.64 -7.76
N ARG A 25 0.36 5.90 -6.46
CA ARG A 25 0.17 4.87 -5.42
C ARG A 25 -1.27 4.38 -5.37
N VAL A 26 -2.24 5.30 -5.44
CA VAL A 26 -3.66 4.94 -5.48
C VAL A 26 -3.98 4.12 -6.73
N ALA A 27 -3.44 4.50 -7.89
CA ALA A 27 -3.60 3.72 -9.12
C ALA A 27 -3.01 2.30 -8.99
N VAL A 28 -1.80 2.16 -8.42
CA VAL A 28 -1.20 0.84 -8.13
C VAL A 28 -2.08 0.03 -7.18
N LEU A 29 -2.55 0.61 -6.08
CA LEU A 29 -3.43 -0.08 -5.12
C LEU A 29 -4.75 -0.53 -5.77
N SER A 30 -5.35 0.33 -6.60
CA SER A 30 -6.54 -0.01 -7.39
C SER A 30 -6.28 -1.20 -8.30
N GLU A 31 -5.20 -1.15 -9.09
CA GLU A 31 -4.89 -2.18 -10.09
C GLU A 31 -4.55 -3.52 -9.43
N VAL A 32 -3.72 -3.52 -8.38
CA VAL A 32 -3.42 -4.73 -7.61
C VAL A 32 -4.69 -5.29 -6.97
N SER A 33 -5.61 -4.45 -6.50
CA SER A 33 -6.87 -4.91 -5.92
C SER A 33 -7.80 -5.56 -6.95
N LYS A 34 -7.85 -5.02 -8.18
CA LYS A 34 -8.71 -5.53 -9.26
C LYS A 34 -8.18 -6.84 -9.85
N THR A 35 -6.87 -6.92 -10.06
CA THR A 35 -6.27 -7.92 -10.95
C THR A 35 -5.45 -8.99 -10.21
N GLY A 36 -5.09 -8.77 -8.94
CA GLY A 36 -4.06 -9.55 -8.24
C GLY A 36 -4.26 -11.08 -8.24
N PRO A 37 -3.20 -11.89 -8.00
CA PRO A 37 -1.78 -11.53 -7.86
C PRO A 37 -1.13 -11.09 -9.19
N ILE A 38 -0.38 -9.98 -9.18
CA ILE A 38 0.17 -9.36 -10.40
C ILE A 38 1.68 -9.04 -10.25
N THR A 39 2.44 -9.10 -11.35
CA THR A 39 3.88 -8.73 -11.32
C THR A 39 4.10 -7.23 -11.55
N ALA A 40 5.24 -6.70 -11.11
CA ALA A 40 5.61 -5.29 -11.34
C ALA A 40 5.65 -4.91 -12.83
N GLY A 41 6.06 -5.83 -13.72
CA GLY A 41 6.08 -5.59 -15.16
C GLY A 41 4.69 -5.48 -15.77
N ASN A 42 3.74 -6.31 -15.30
CA ASN A 42 2.35 -6.24 -15.74
C ASN A 42 1.68 -4.97 -15.23
N LEU A 43 1.95 -4.56 -13.98
CA LEU A 43 1.50 -3.27 -13.44
C LEU A 43 2.04 -2.07 -14.25
N ALA A 44 3.32 -2.09 -14.58
CA ALA A 44 3.94 -1.06 -15.42
C ALA A 44 3.26 -0.93 -16.79
N SER A 45 2.92 -2.07 -17.39
CA SER A 45 2.20 -2.12 -18.66
C SER A 45 0.76 -1.61 -18.52
N ALA A 46 0.03 -2.07 -17.51
CA ALA A 46 -1.36 -1.69 -17.26
C ALA A 46 -1.52 -0.19 -16.96
N LEU A 47 -0.57 0.38 -16.21
CA LEU A 47 -0.60 1.80 -15.83
C LEU A 47 0.14 2.70 -16.84
N ASN A 48 0.76 2.13 -17.88
CA ASN A 48 1.61 2.84 -18.84
C ASN A 48 2.71 3.69 -18.15
N VAL A 49 3.41 3.09 -17.18
CA VAL A 49 4.44 3.74 -16.37
C VAL A 49 5.74 2.93 -16.42
N LYS A 50 6.88 3.60 -16.33
CA LYS A 50 8.20 2.93 -16.31
C LYS A 50 8.29 1.90 -15.15
N PRO A 51 8.81 0.68 -15.39
CA PRO A 51 8.92 -0.36 -14.38
C PRO A 51 9.68 0.05 -13.12
N VAL A 52 10.73 0.86 -13.25
CA VAL A 52 11.51 1.41 -12.12
C VAL A 52 10.64 2.24 -11.18
N THR A 53 9.76 3.08 -11.75
CA THR A 53 8.85 3.91 -10.96
C THR A 53 7.84 3.04 -10.22
N ILE A 54 7.24 2.06 -10.89
CA ILE A 54 6.32 1.11 -10.25
C ILE A 54 6.98 0.36 -9.11
N LYS A 55 8.21 -0.16 -9.29
CA LYS A 55 8.96 -0.83 -8.23
C LYS A 55 9.16 0.07 -7.01
N LYS A 56 9.53 1.34 -7.21
CA LYS A 56 9.67 2.31 -6.11
C LYS A 56 8.35 2.47 -5.31
N HIS A 57 7.21 2.55 -6.00
CA HIS A 57 5.91 2.63 -5.32
C HIS A 57 5.52 1.33 -4.63
N LEU A 58 5.77 0.17 -5.25
CA LEU A 58 5.52 -1.13 -4.65
C LEU A 58 6.34 -1.35 -3.39
N TYR A 59 7.64 -1.02 -3.38
CA TYR A 59 8.46 -1.12 -2.18
C TYR A 59 7.92 -0.24 -1.04
N ALA A 60 7.50 0.98 -1.34
CA ALA A 60 6.89 1.86 -0.34
C ALA A 60 5.55 1.29 0.20
N LEU A 61 4.72 0.72 -0.67
CA LEU A 61 3.44 0.13 -0.27
C LEU A 61 3.61 -1.18 0.51
N VAL A 62 4.62 -1.98 0.18
CA VAL A 62 5.00 -3.19 0.93
C VAL A 62 5.54 -2.83 2.31
N ALA A 63 6.41 -1.82 2.39
CA ALA A 63 6.91 -1.31 3.68
C ALA A 63 5.79 -0.80 4.60
N GLN A 64 4.68 -0.35 4.01
CA GLN A 64 3.48 0.08 4.71
C GLN A 64 2.41 -1.01 4.86
N ASN A 65 2.73 -2.25 4.50
CA ASN A 65 1.82 -3.40 4.55
C ASN A 65 0.51 -3.26 3.74
N LEU A 66 0.44 -2.33 2.80
CA LEU A 66 -0.74 -2.15 1.92
C LEU A 66 -0.73 -3.11 0.73
N VAL A 67 0.44 -3.64 0.39
CA VAL A 67 0.64 -4.64 -0.64
C VAL A 67 1.53 -5.74 -0.07
N ILE A 68 1.20 -6.99 -0.37
CA ILE A 68 1.95 -8.17 0.04
C ILE A 68 2.75 -8.65 -1.18
N ALA A 69 4.05 -8.85 -1.01
CA ALA A 69 4.95 -9.40 -2.02
C ALA A 69 5.17 -10.89 -1.77
N ASP A 70 5.08 -11.69 -2.83
CA ASP A 70 5.34 -13.13 -2.83
C ASP A 70 6.22 -13.53 -4.03
N PRO A 71 7.46 -14.02 -3.82
CA PRO A 71 8.15 -14.14 -2.54
C PRO A 71 8.42 -12.77 -1.87
N PRO A 72 8.68 -12.74 -0.55
CA PRO A 72 9.01 -11.51 0.14
C PRO A 72 10.31 -10.90 -0.42
N ALA A 73 10.43 -9.57 -0.37
CA ALA A 73 11.48 -8.82 -1.07
C ALA A 73 12.92 -9.17 -0.65
N ASN A 74 13.12 -9.71 0.55
CA ASN A 74 14.41 -10.18 1.07
C ASN A 74 14.81 -11.59 0.54
N GLU A 75 13.89 -12.28 -0.11
CA GLU A 75 14.07 -13.61 -0.70
C GLU A 75 13.96 -13.57 -2.23
N GLU A 76 14.06 -12.39 -2.86
CA GLU A 76 14.24 -12.26 -4.31
C GLU A 76 15.50 -13.01 -4.76
N ARG A 77 15.37 -14.31 -5.00
CA ARG A 77 16.39 -15.16 -5.63
C ARG A 77 16.29 -15.00 -7.13
N ALA A 78 17.45 -14.88 -7.78
CA ALA A 78 17.56 -14.75 -9.23
C ALA A 78 16.68 -15.80 -9.95
N GLY A 79 15.66 -15.34 -10.68
CA GLY A 79 14.77 -16.18 -11.49
C GLY A 79 13.30 -16.23 -11.03
N ILE A 80 12.96 -15.83 -9.80
CA ILE A 80 11.57 -15.83 -9.32
C ILE A 80 10.93 -14.46 -9.57
N ARG A 81 9.78 -14.42 -10.23
CA ARG A 81 9.01 -13.19 -10.46
C ARG A 81 8.12 -12.91 -9.26
N VAL A 82 8.41 -11.82 -8.53
CA VAL A 82 7.56 -11.35 -7.43
C VAL A 82 6.17 -11.00 -7.93
N ARG A 83 5.16 -11.53 -7.23
CA ARG A 83 3.75 -11.21 -7.39
C ARG A 83 3.30 -10.37 -6.21
N TYR A 84 2.42 -9.43 -6.50
CA TYR A 84 1.90 -8.47 -5.55
C TYR A 84 0.40 -8.66 -5.41
N THR A 85 -0.07 -8.66 -4.17
CA THR A 85 -1.48 -8.79 -3.81
C THR A 85 -1.86 -7.66 -2.85
N ALA A 86 -3.07 -7.14 -2.97
CA ALA A 86 -3.53 -6.03 -2.14
C ALA A 86 -3.85 -6.53 -0.73
N ASN A 87 -3.34 -5.85 0.30
CA ASN A 87 -3.76 -6.09 1.66
C ASN A 87 -5.04 -5.31 1.95
N ARG A 88 -6.17 -5.87 1.54
CA ARG A 88 -7.48 -5.21 1.63
C ARG A 88 -7.88 -4.84 3.06
N ALA A 89 -7.50 -5.65 4.05
CA ALA A 89 -7.77 -5.38 5.45
C ALA A 89 -7.07 -4.10 5.92
N GLU A 90 -5.78 -3.96 5.59
CA GLU A 90 -4.99 -2.76 5.92
C GLU A 90 -5.48 -1.53 5.16
N MET A 91 -5.79 -1.68 3.87
CA MET A 91 -6.36 -0.59 3.07
C MET A 91 -7.66 -0.07 3.68
N TRP A 92 -8.57 -0.97 4.07
CA TRP A 92 -9.83 -0.63 4.71
C TRP A 92 -9.62 0.05 6.06
N ARG A 93 -8.68 -0.43 6.89
CA ARG A 93 -8.36 0.20 8.16
C ARG A 93 -7.91 1.65 7.96
N ARG A 94 -6.95 1.89 7.06
CA ARG A 94 -6.47 3.25 6.77
C ARG A 94 -7.54 4.15 6.18
N TYR A 95 -8.38 3.61 5.29
CA TYR A 95 -9.50 4.35 4.72
C TYR A 95 -10.48 4.80 5.81
N ARG A 96 -10.82 3.94 6.77
CA ARG A 96 -11.65 4.32 7.92
C ARG A 96 -10.99 5.40 8.78
N SER A 97 -9.70 5.30 9.05
CA SER A 97 -8.97 6.35 9.80
C SER A 97 -9.02 7.70 9.07
N LEU A 98 -8.82 7.71 7.75
CA LEU A 98 -8.95 8.93 6.95
C LEU A 98 -10.39 9.45 6.95
N GLY A 99 -11.39 8.57 6.80
CA GLY A 99 -12.80 8.94 6.82
C GLY A 99 -13.22 9.60 8.13
N ARG A 100 -12.77 9.05 9.28
CA ARG A 100 -12.98 9.65 10.59
C ARG A 100 -12.37 11.04 10.71
N ALA A 101 -11.12 11.20 10.27
CA ALA A 101 -10.44 12.50 10.29
C ALA A 101 -11.15 13.56 9.41
N LEU A 102 -11.87 13.12 8.36
CA LEU A 102 -12.68 13.97 7.49
C LEU A 102 -14.13 14.15 7.98
N GLY A 103 -14.53 13.51 9.09
CA GLY A 103 -15.88 13.62 9.66
C GLY A 103 -16.94 12.67 9.05
N PHE A 104 -16.53 11.58 8.39
CA PHE A 104 -17.45 10.61 7.75
C PHE A 104 -17.89 9.46 8.68
N GLU A 105 -18.10 9.71 9.98
CA GLU A 105 -18.32 8.66 10.99
C GLU A 105 -19.61 7.83 10.83
N ASP A 106 -20.63 8.32 10.11
CA ASP A 106 -21.97 7.70 10.03
C ASP A 106 -22.39 7.16 8.64
N ARG A 107 -21.48 6.99 7.68
CA ARG A 107 -21.86 6.68 6.27
C ARG A 107 -21.15 5.51 5.59
N LEU A 108 -20.43 4.68 6.34
CA LEU A 108 -19.73 3.50 5.80
C LEU A 108 -20.42 2.21 6.26
N ASP A 109 -21.73 2.12 6.02
CA ASP A 109 -22.54 0.89 6.14
C ASP A 109 -22.79 0.28 4.75
#